data_AF-A0A6I5NEE5-F1
#
_entry.id   AF-A0A6I5NEE5-F1
#
_cell.length_a   1.000
_cell.length_b   1.000
_cell.length_c   1.000
_cell.angle_alpha   90.00
_cell.angle_beta   90.00
_cell.angle_gamma   90.00
#
_symmetry.space_group_name_H-M   'P 1'
#
loop_
_entity.id
_entity.type
_entity.pdbx_description
1 polymer ?
#
loop_
_entity_poly.entity_id
_entity_poly.type
_entity_poly.pdbx_seq_one_letter_code
_entity_poly.pdbx_strand_id
1 'polypeptide(L)'
;MTPDEITAFLQQRYGDSLQTNPPDAWQVETPDFRLLVLLSADQSWLRLLVPIVPAQDAQSFMAQILDANFDRTQQARYAFHQSVLWGVFHHDRASLDSAQLEDAVNRLLTMKQQGLDPFFSQMVEMQVRKIIAAAKLQGQSLETTMQTLDRFYSEGMMGDLESSPYQKEALSAWRYQLERLWPEVNVEADS
;
A
#
# COMPACT_ATOMS: atom_id res chain seq x y z
N MET A 1 11.63 -15.15 -20.90
CA MET A 1 11.10 -16.39 -20.27
C MET A 1 9.98 -17.03 -21.10
N THR A 2 9.95 -18.35 -21.35
CA THR A 2 8.85 -19.06 -22.06
C THR A 2 7.65 -19.37 -21.15
N PRO A 3 6.45 -19.66 -21.68
CA PRO A 3 5.31 -20.12 -20.86
C PRO A 3 5.63 -21.38 -20.04
N ASP A 4 6.42 -22.31 -20.59
CA ASP A 4 6.84 -23.52 -19.88
C ASP A 4 7.81 -23.20 -18.73
N GLU A 5 8.74 -22.26 -18.94
CA GLU A 5 9.63 -21.77 -17.88
C GLU A 5 8.85 -21.08 -16.75
N ILE A 6 7.83 -20.27 -17.09
CA ILE A 6 6.93 -19.64 -16.10
C ILE A 6 6.17 -20.72 -15.32
N THR A 7 5.65 -21.74 -16.00
CA THR A 7 4.94 -22.86 -15.38
C THR A 7 5.86 -23.61 -14.42
N ALA A 8 7.07 -23.95 -14.85
CA ALA A 8 8.06 -24.64 -14.02
C ALA A 8 8.43 -23.81 -12.78
N PHE A 9 8.66 -22.51 -12.95
CA PHE A 9 8.94 -21.57 -11.86
C PHE A 9 7.80 -21.55 -10.83
N LEU A 10 6.56 -21.35 -11.29
CA LEU A 10 5.40 -21.28 -10.39
C LEU A 10 5.13 -22.62 -9.71
N GLN A 11 5.29 -23.74 -10.42
CA GLN A 11 5.08 -25.07 -9.86
C GLN A 11 6.12 -25.39 -8.79
N GLN A 12 7.39 -25.03 -9.01
CA GLN A 12 8.45 -25.19 -8.04
C GLN A 12 8.18 -24.39 -6.76
N ARG A 13 7.63 -23.18 -6.90
CA ARG A 13 7.39 -22.26 -5.79
C ARG A 13 6.12 -22.58 -4.99
N TYR A 14 5.04 -22.98 -5.69
CA TYR A 14 3.71 -23.06 -5.09
C TYR A 14 3.11 -24.48 -5.07
N GLY A 15 3.71 -25.44 -5.76
CA GLY A 15 3.27 -26.83 -5.76
C GLY A 15 1.78 -26.96 -6.09
N ASP A 16 1.04 -27.62 -5.21
CA ASP A 16 -0.39 -27.92 -5.39
C ASP A 16 -1.30 -26.68 -5.32
N SER A 17 -0.79 -25.55 -4.83
CA SER A 17 -1.54 -24.27 -4.84
C SER A 17 -1.61 -23.62 -6.23
N LEU A 18 -0.84 -24.13 -7.21
CA LEU A 18 -0.87 -23.64 -8.57
C LEU A 18 -2.00 -24.28 -9.36
N GLN A 19 -2.85 -23.44 -9.93
CA GLN A 19 -3.82 -23.79 -10.96
C GLN A 19 -3.33 -23.24 -12.30
N THR A 20 -3.34 -24.08 -13.32
CA THR A 20 -2.96 -23.69 -14.68
C THR A 20 -4.20 -23.70 -15.57
N ASN A 21 -4.41 -22.59 -16.27
CA ASN A 21 -5.39 -22.49 -17.36
C ASN A 21 -4.62 -22.21 -18.64
N PRO A 22 -4.06 -23.25 -19.27
CA PRO A 22 -3.26 -23.09 -20.48
C PRO A 22 -4.09 -22.48 -21.62
N PRO A 23 -3.45 -21.73 -22.54
CA PRO A 23 -2.00 -21.54 -22.67
C PRO A 23 -1.42 -20.27 -22.00
N ASP A 24 -2.25 -19.42 -21.39
CA ASP A 24 -1.89 -18.02 -21.11
C ASP A 24 -2.21 -17.54 -19.69
N ALA A 25 -2.75 -18.40 -18.81
CA ALA A 25 -3.11 -18.01 -17.45
C ALA A 25 -2.66 -19.02 -16.39
N TRP A 26 -2.14 -18.49 -15.27
CA TRP A 26 -1.92 -19.22 -14.04
C TRP A 26 -2.56 -18.48 -12.87
N GLN A 27 -3.01 -19.25 -11.89
CA GLN A 27 -3.55 -18.73 -10.65
C GLN A 27 -2.93 -19.50 -9.49
N VAL A 28 -2.46 -18.76 -8.49
CA VAL A 28 -2.06 -19.31 -7.20
C VAL A 28 -3.09 -18.89 -6.18
N GLU A 29 -3.70 -19.86 -5.51
CA GLU A 29 -4.67 -19.64 -4.46
C GLU A 29 -4.14 -20.22 -3.15
N THR A 30 -4.05 -19.38 -2.13
CA THR A 30 -3.66 -19.75 -0.76
C THR A 30 -4.65 -19.13 0.22
N PRO A 31 -4.65 -19.55 1.51
CA PRO A 31 -5.46 -18.88 2.53
C PRO A 31 -5.17 -17.38 2.67
N ASP A 32 -3.94 -16.94 2.36
CA ASP A 32 -3.48 -15.56 2.62
C ASP A 32 -3.60 -14.65 1.38
N PHE A 33 -3.44 -15.20 0.18
CA PHE A 33 -3.45 -14.42 -1.05
C PHE A 33 -3.88 -15.22 -2.28
N ARG A 34 -4.32 -14.46 -3.28
CA ARG A 34 -4.55 -14.91 -4.65
C ARG A 34 -3.65 -14.16 -5.62
N LEU A 35 -2.78 -14.87 -6.34
CA LEU A 35 -1.93 -14.29 -7.38
C LEU A 35 -2.41 -14.77 -8.75
N LEU A 36 -2.66 -13.83 -9.66
CA LEU A 36 -2.96 -14.13 -11.07
C LEU A 36 -1.75 -13.80 -11.92
N VAL A 37 -1.42 -14.68 -12.85
CA VAL A 37 -0.36 -14.54 -13.83
C VAL A 37 -1.00 -14.70 -15.20
N LEU A 38 -0.94 -13.67 -16.03
CA LEU A 38 -1.63 -13.63 -17.31
C LEU A 38 -0.64 -13.23 -18.40
N LEU A 39 -0.72 -13.88 -19.55
CA LEU A 39 -0.07 -13.40 -20.77
C LEU A 39 -1.05 -12.54 -21.57
N SER A 40 -0.50 -11.60 -22.36
CA SER A 40 -1.26 -10.96 -23.42
C SER A 40 -1.68 -11.98 -24.48
N ALA A 41 -2.67 -11.66 -25.31
CA ALA A 41 -3.19 -12.55 -26.35
C ALA A 41 -2.11 -12.98 -27.37
N ASP A 42 -1.14 -12.11 -27.64
CA ASP A 42 0.03 -12.38 -28.49
C ASP A 42 1.22 -12.97 -27.71
N GLN A 43 1.05 -13.23 -26.41
CA GLN A 43 2.03 -13.78 -25.48
C GLN A 43 3.34 -12.98 -25.37
N SER A 44 3.35 -11.71 -25.75
CA SER A 44 4.54 -10.85 -25.67
C SER A 44 4.71 -10.20 -24.29
N TRP A 45 3.63 -10.03 -23.53
CA TRP A 45 3.65 -9.41 -22.20
C TRP A 45 3.19 -10.38 -21.11
N LEU A 46 3.85 -10.28 -19.95
CA LEU A 46 3.43 -10.90 -18.70
C LEU A 46 2.79 -9.85 -17.79
N ARG A 47 1.64 -10.20 -17.20
CA ARG A 47 0.99 -9.45 -16.12
C ARG A 47 0.86 -10.29 -14.87
N LEU A 48 1.30 -9.76 -13.74
CA LEU A 48 1.03 -10.31 -12.42
C LEU A 48 0.03 -9.40 -11.70
N LEU A 49 -0.95 -9.99 -11.02
CA LEU A 49 -2.01 -9.28 -10.30
C LEU A 49 -2.24 -9.90 -8.94
N VAL A 50 -2.33 -9.07 -7.91
CA VAL A 50 -2.77 -9.48 -6.57
C VAL A 50 -3.86 -8.51 -6.08
N PRO A 51 -5.05 -8.99 -5.67
CA PRO A 51 -6.09 -8.13 -5.10
C PRO A 51 -5.71 -7.78 -3.67
N ILE A 52 -5.61 -6.49 -3.35
CA ILE A 52 -5.14 -6.00 -2.05
C ILE A 52 -6.32 -5.81 -1.10
N VAL A 53 -7.20 -4.85 -1.40
CA VAL A 53 -8.39 -4.49 -0.60
C VAL A 53 -9.52 -3.98 -1.51
N PRO A 54 -10.78 -3.94 -1.04
CA PRO A 54 -11.86 -3.25 -1.73
C PRO A 54 -11.51 -1.79 -2.03
N ALA A 55 -11.92 -1.28 -3.20
CA ALA A 55 -11.61 0.07 -3.64
C ALA A 55 -12.17 1.15 -2.70
N GLN A 56 -13.33 0.91 -2.10
CA GLN A 56 -13.96 1.79 -1.12
C GLN A 56 -13.05 2.05 0.09
N ASP A 57 -12.34 1.04 0.57
CA ASP A 57 -11.49 1.16 1.77
C ASP A 57 -10.18 1.91 1.44
N ALA A 58 -9.73 1.82 0.17
CA ALA A 58 -8.53 2.47 -0.34
C ALA A 58 -8.77 3.92 -0.82
N GLN A 59 -10.04 4.33 -1.01
CA GLN A 59 -10.37 5.59 -1.68
C GLN A 59 -9.85 6.81 -0.93
N SER A 60 -9.91 6.79 0.40
CA SER A 60 -9.38 7.86 1.26
C SER A 60 -7.85 8.04 1.18
N PHE A 61 -7.15 7.08 0.59
CA PHE A 61 -5.69 7.05 0.44
C PHE A 61 -5.21 7.28 -1.00
N MET A 62 -6.10 7.71 -1.92
CA MET A 62 -5.80 7.84 -3.34
C MET A 62 -4.53 8.65 -3.62
N ALA A 63 -4.36 9.80 -2.95
CA ALA A 63 -3.19 10.66 -3.14
C ALA A 63 -1.89 9.94 -2.73
N GLN A 64 -1.91 9.25 -1.59
CA GLN A 64 -0.77 8.49 -1.07
C GLN A 64 -0.45 7.27 -1.93
N ILE A 65 -1.47 6.61 -2.50
CA ILE A 65 -1.31 5.50 -3.44
C ILE A 65 -0.62 5.97 -4.73
N LEU A 66 -1.05 7.12 -5.29
CA LEU A 66 -0.45 7.69 -6.49
C LEU A 66 1.00 8.15 -6.24
N ASP A 67 1.27 8.74 -5.08
CA ASP A 67 2.60 9.11 -4.64
C ASP A 67 3.53 7.88 -4.49
N ALA A 68 3.04 6.81 -3.88
CA ALA A 68 3.79 5.55 -3.79
C ALA A 68 4.07 4.90 -5.15
N ASN A 69 3.16 5.06 -6.12
CA ASN A 69 3.38 4.64 -7.50
C ASN A 69 4.52 5.40 -8.18
N PHE A 70 4.81 6.63 -7.74
CA PHE A 70 5.87 7.45 -8.30
C PHE A 70 7.24 7.02 -7.77
N ASP A 71 7.40 6.88 -6.44
CA ASP A 71 8.74 6.71 -5.84
C ASP A 71 9.04 5.32 -5.25
N ARG A 72 8.03 4.60 -4.76
CA ARG A 72 8.26 3.46 -3.82
C ARG A 72 8.09 2.08 -4.45
N THR A 73 7.14 1.97 -5.38
CA THR A 73 6.69 0.68 -5.93
C THR A 73 7.61 0.11 -7.01
N GLN A 74 8.54 0.92 -7.54
CA GLN A 74 9.51 0.55 -8.57
C GLN A 74 8.83 -0.03 -9.83
N GLN A 75 8.91 -1.35 -10.00
CA GLN A 75 8.41 -2.06 -11.19
C GLN A 75 6.95 -2.47 -11.06
N ALA A 76 6.46 -2.57 -9.81
CA ALA A 76 5.05 -2.82 -9.51
C ALA A 76 4.31 -1.48 -9.41
N ARG A 77 2.98 -1.51 -9.53
CA ARG A 77 2.11 -0.34 -9.34
C ARG A 77 0.78 -0.76 -8.71
N TYR A 78 0.19 0.14 -7.94
CA TYR A 78 -1.19 0.07 -7.51
C TYR A 78 -2.13 0.49 -8.64
N ALA A 79 -3.24 -0.22 -8.82
CA ALA A 79 -4.27 0.12 -9.81
C ALA A 79 -5.67 -0.19 -9.29
N PHE A 80 -6.64 0.66 -9.60
CA PHE A 80 -8.05 0.41 -9.30
C PHE A 80 -8.73 -0.25 -10.49
N HIS A 81 -9.37 -1.41 -10.26
CA HIS A 81 -10.14 -2.10 -11.28
C HIS A 81 -11.21 -2.99 -10.63
N GLN A 82 -12.43 -3.00 -11.18
CA GLN A 82 -13.54 -3.83 -10.67
C GLN A 82 -13.77 -3.71 -9.16
N SER A 83 -13.80 -2.47 -8.65
CA SER A 83 -14.02 -2.18 -7.21
C SER A 83 -12.99 -2.79 -6.25
N VAL A 84 -11.78 -3.08 -6.74
CA VAL A 84 -10.65 -3.59 -5.95
C VAL A 84 -9.40 -2.76 -6.24
N LEU A 85 -8.61 -2.51 -5.21
CA LEU A 85 -7.23 -2.05 -5.34
C LEU A 85 -6.33 -3.26 -5.62
N TRP A 86 -5.62 -3.22 -6.75
CA TRP A 86 -4.71 -4.28 -7.20
C TRP A 86 -3.27 -3.84 -7.06
N GLY A 87 -2.39 -4.77 -6.69
CA GLY A 87 -0.98 -4.71 -7.02
C GLY A 87 -0.76 -5.32 -8.39
N VAL A 88 -0.11 -4.59 -9.28
CA VAL A 88 0.09 -4.97 -10.69
C VAL A 88 1.56 -4.90 -11.04
N PHE A 89 2.08 -5.93 -11.70
CA PHE A 89 3.37 -5.90 -12.38
C PHE A 89 3.16 -6.25 -13.85
N HIS A 90 3.89 -5.58 -14.73
CA HIS A 90 3.73 -5.70 -16.17
C HIS A 90 5.12 -5.64 -16.82
N HIS A 91 5.47 -6.65 -17.62
CA HIS A 91 6.81 -6.74 -18.20
C HIS A 91 6.79 -7.45 -19.54
N ASP A 92 7.71 -7.06 -20.43
CA ASP A 92 7.95 -7.76 -21.68
C ASP A 92 8.52 -9.15 -21.38
N ARG A 93 7.91 -10.19 -21.94
CA ARG A 93 8.29 -11.57 -21.65
C ARG A 93 9.66 -11.93 -22.22
N ALA A 94 10.10 -11.30 -23.31
CA ALA A 94 11.38 -11.58 -23.96
C ALA A 94 12.56 -11.14 -23.09
N SER A 95 12.42 -10.03 -22.34
CA SER A 95 13.45 -9.53 -21.42
C SER A 95 13.31 -10.02 -19.99
N LEU A 96 12.21 -10.72 -19.66
CA LEU A 96 11.99 -11.27 -18.32
C LEU A 96 12.88 -12.48 -18.06
N ASP A 97 13.62 -12.44 -16.96
CA ASP A 97 14.33 -13.58 -16.37
C ASP A 97 13.66 -14.09 -15.08
N SER A 98 14.14 -15.24 -14.57
CA SER A 98 13.58 -15.88 -13.37
C SER A 98 13.79 -15.05 -12.09
N ALA A 99 14.87 -14.29 -11.98
CA ALA A 99 15.15 -13.48 -10.80
C ALA A 99 14.22 -12.25 -10.76
N GLN A 100 13.99 -11.63 -11.91
CA GLN A 100 13.01 -10.54 -12.05
C GLN A 100 11.60 -11.01 -11.76
N LEU A 101 11.22 -12.22 -12.21
CA LEU A 101 9.92 -12.80 -11.89
C LEU A 101 9.76 -13.06 -10.38
N GLU A 102 10.79 -13.63 -9.75
CA GLU A 102 10.85 -13.84 -8.30
C GLU A 102 10.72 -12.52 -7.51
N ASP A 103 11.50 -11.50 -7.87
CA ASP A 103 11.45 -10.18 -7.24
C ASP A 103 10.08 -9.51 -7.42
N ALA A 104 9.49 -9.60 -8.61
CA ALA A 104 8.16 -9.06 -8.89
C ALA A 104 7.08 -9.73 -8.03
N VAL A 105 7.12 -11.06 -7.91
CA VAL A 105 6.21 -11.83 -7.06
C VAL A 105 6.37 -11.44 -5.59
N ASN A 106 7.60 -11.43 -5.07
CA ASN A 106 7.88 -11.05 -3.67
C ASN A 106 7.39 -9.64 -3.34
N ARG A 107 7.59 -8.70 -4.27
CA ARG A 107 7.14 -7.32 -4.12
C ARG A 107 5.62 -7.21 -4.09
N LEU A 108 4.92 -7.90 -4.99
CA LEU A 108 3.45 -7.91 -4.99
C LEU A 108 2.88 -8.55 -3.72
N LEU A 109 3.47 -9.64 -3.23
CA LEU A 109 3.05 -10.26 -1.98
C LEU A 109 3.30 -9.35 -0.77
N THR A 110 4.40 -8.61 -0.76
CA THR A 110 4.67 -7.59 0.27
C THR A 110 3.63 -6.47 0.22
N MET A 111 3.28 -5.97 -0.98
CA MET A 111 2.20 -4.98 -1.13
C MET A 111 0.86 -5.52 -0.61
N LYS A 112 0.54 -6.79 -0.90
CA LYS A 112 -0.67 -7.45 -0.38
C LYS A 112 -0.65 -7.54 1.15
N GLN A 113 0.47 -7.96 1.72
CA GLN A 113 0.62 -8.14 3.16
C GLN A 113 0.55 -6.81 3.92
N GLN A 114 1.11 -5.74 3.35
CA GLN A 114 1.05 -4.38 3.93
C GLN A 114 -0.32 -3.71 3.79
N GLY A 115 -1.14 -4.13 2.82
CA GLY A 115 -2.47 -3.57 2.62
C GLY A 115 -2.47 -2.05 2.46
N LEU A 116 -3.13 -1.36 3.38
CA LEU A 116 -3.22 0.11 3.43
C LEU A 116 -2.34 0.74 4.53
N ASP A 117 -1.62 -0.06 5.33
CA ASP A 117 -0.85 0.41 6.48
C ASP A 117 0.17 1.49 6.12
N PRO A 118 0.92 1.38 5.00
CA PRO A 118 1.90 2.39 4.62
C PRO A 118 1.25 3.75 4.33
N PHE A 119 0.05 3.74 3.74
CA PHE A 119 -0.67 4.96 3.38
C PHE A 119 -1.32 5.61 4.59
N PHE A 120 -1.88 4.79 5.47
CA PHE A 120 -2.40 5.25 6.74
C PHE A 120 -1.29 5.92 7.57
N SER A 121 -0.15 5.25 7.72
CA SER A 121 1.00 5.78 8.47
C SER A 121 1.51 7.09 7.89
N GLN A 122 1.67 7.17 6.56
CA GLN A 122 2.10 8.39 5.87
C GLN A 122 1.09 9.53 6.06
N MET A 123 -0.21 9.25 5.98
CA MET A 123 -1.25 10.25 6.17
C MET A 123 -1.27 10.79 7.61
N VAL A 124 -1.20 9.91 8.61
CA VAL A 124 -1.12 10.32 10.03
C VAL A 124 0.11 11.19 10.25
N GLU A 125 1.28 10.78 9.78
CA GLU A 125 2.50 11.57 9.93
C GLU A 125 2.37 12.97 9.31
N MET A 126 1.87 13.07 8.07
CA MET A 126 1.68 14.37 7.41
C MET A 126 0.75 15.29 8.18
N GLN A 127 -0.36 14.76 8.72
CA GLN A 127 -1.30 15.56 9.48
C GLN A 127 -0.75 15.97 10.85
N VAL A 128 -0.09 15.04 11.55
CA VAL A 128 0.56 15.33 12.83
C VAL A 128 1.61 16.43 12.68
N ARG A 129 2.43 16.41 11.62
CA ARG A 129 3.38 17.49 11.35
C ARG A 129 2.71 18.86 11.22
N LYS A 130 1.55 18.94 10.55
CA LYS A 130 0.77 20.18 10.44
C LYS A 130 0.22 20.64 11.80
N ILE A 131 -0.29 19.70 12.61
CA ILE A 131 -0.77 20.00 13.97
C ILE A 131 0.36 20.56 14.82
N ILE A 132 1.53 19.92 14.82
CA ILE A 132 2.68 20.37 15.62
C ILE A 132 3.12 21.77 15.18
N ALA A 133 3.22 22.02 13.87
CA ALA A 133 3.60 23.34 13.35
C ALA A 133 2.62 24.43 13.81
N ALA A 134 1.31 24.18 13.68
CA ALA A 134 0.28 25.11 14.12
C ALA A 134 0.28 25.33 15.65
N ALA A 135 0.46 24.26 16.43
CA ALA A 135 0.52 24.30 17.89
C ALA A 135 1.73 25.11 18.38
N LYS A 136 2.91 24.88 17.81
CA LYS A 136 4.14 25.61 18.14
C LYS A 136 4.05 27.08 17.77
N LEU A 137 3.46 27.43 16.63
CA LEU A 137 3.17 28.83 16.26
C LEU A 137 2.27 29.53 17.29
N GLN A 138 1.34 28.79 17.90
CA GLN A 138 0.46 29.29 18.95
C GLN A 138 1.07 29.23 20.36
N GLY A 139 2.33 28.80 20.50
CA GLY A 139 3.00 28.66 21.79
C GLY A 139 2.43 27.53 22.66
N GLN A 140 1.71 26.57 22.09
CA GLN A 140 1.15 25.44 22.83
C GLN A 140 2.23 24.41 23.20
N SER A 141 2.04 23.74 24.34
CA SER A 141 2.85 22.60 24.75
C SER A 141 2.35 21.29 24.13
N LEU A 142 3.20 20.28 24.10
CA LEU A 142 2.85 18.93 23.66
C LEU A 142 1.61 18.39 24.39
N GLU A 143 1.55 18.59 25.71
CA GLU A 143 0.44 18.11 26.55
C GLU A 143 -0.90 18.76 26.14
N THR A 144 -0.91 20.08 25.91
CA THR A 144 -2.12 20.80 25.47
C THR A 144 -2.55 20.36 24.07
N THR A 145 -1.60 20.13 23.16
CA THR A 145 -1.90 19.62 21.83
C THR A 145 -2.45 18.19 21.88
N MET A 146 -1.92 17.35 22.76
CA MET A 146 -2.42 15.98 22.98
C MET A 146 -3.87 15.96 23.47
N GLN A 147 -4.20 16.80 24.46
CA GLN A 147 -5.57 16.93 24.97
C GLN A 147 -6.54 17.43 23.88
N THR A 148 -6.06 18.34 23.01
CA THR A 148 -6.86 18.86 21.89
C THR A 148 -7.12 17.77 20.85
N LEU A 149 -6.12 16.95 20.54
CA LEU A 149 -6.24 15.80 19.64
C LEU A 149 -7.28 14.80 20.15
N ASP A 150 -7.22 14.45 21.44
CA ASP A 150 -8.19 13.56 22.09
C ASP A 150 -9.62 14.09 21.98
N ARG A 151 -9.78 15.40 22.20
CA ARG A 151 -11.07 16.07 22.06
C ARG A 151 -11.58 16.01 20.62
N PHE A 152 -10.76 16.35 19.63
CA PHE A 152 -11.15 16.31 18.21
C PHE A 152 -11.53 14.90 17.76
N TYR A 153 -10.83 13.88 18.26
CA TYR A 153 -11.19 12.49 17.99
C TYR A 153 -12.55 12.15 18.62
N SER A 154 -12.81 12.55 19.86
CA SER A 154 -14.11 12.33 20.52
C SER A 154 -15.27 13.09 19.86
N GLU A 155 -14.98 14.19 19.17
CA GLU A 155 -15.94 15.03 18.44
C GLU A 155 -16.14 14.59 16.98
N GLY A 156 -15.43 13.55 16.50
CA GLY A 156 -15.52 13.09 15.10
C GLY A 156 -14.87 14.04 14.07
N MET A 157 -14.06 15.00 14.54
CA MET A 157 -13.49 16.08 13.71
C MET A 157 -12.21 15.68 12.96
N MET A 158 -11.79 14.42 13.05
CA MET A 158 -10.54 13.88 12.45
C MET A 158 -10.72 13.33 11.02
N GLY A 159 -11.87 13.63 10.38
CA GLY A 159 -12.10 13.40 8.95
C GLY A 159 -12.58 11.99 8.59
N ASP A 160 -12.47 11.66 7.30
CA ASP A 160 -12.97 10.46 6.58
C ASP A 160 -12.39 9.11 7.04
N LEU A 161 -11.78 9.05 8.22
CA LEU A 161 -11.31 7.82 8.84
C LEU A 161 -12.44 6.98 9.42
N GLU A 162 -13.68 7.49 9.46
CA GLU A 162 -14.85 6.74 9.93
C GLU A 162 -15.18 5.52 9.05
N SER A 163 -14.89 5.59 7.74
CA SER A 163 -15.06 4.47 6.82
C SER A 163 -13.79 3.62 6.65
N SER A 164 -12.72 3.95 7.38
CA SER A 164 -11.43 3.29 7.26
C SER A 164 -11.28 2.13 8.25
N PRO A 165 -10.66 1.01 7.85
CA PRO A 165 -10.39 -0.11 8.77
C PRO A 165 -9.54 0.30 10.00
N TYR A 166 -8.84 1.44 9.93
CA TYR A 166 -7.99 1.95 11.01
C TYR A 166 -8.72 2.78 12.07
N GLN A 167 -10.05 2.92 12.02
CA GLN A 167 -10.78 3.78 12.96
C GLN A 167 -10.39 3.51 14.42
N LYS A 168 -10.33 2.24 14.85
CA LYS A 168 -10.04 1.85 16.24
C LYS A 168 -8.60 2.13 16.68
N GLU A 169 -7.66 2.08 15.75
CA GLU A 169 -6.21 2.23 16.02
C GLU A 169 -5.72 3.64 15.71
N ALA A 170 -6.58 4.48 15.13
CA ALA A 170 -6.23 5.81 14.72
C ALA A 170 -5.74 6.64 15.89
N LEU A 171 -6.52 6.78 16.98
CA LEU A 171 -6.10 7.64 18.08
C LEU A 171 -4.73 7.26 18.65
N SER A 172 -4.45 5.96 18.86
CA SER A 172 -3.14 5.52 19.35
C SER A 172 -2.01 5.82 18.36
N ALA A 173 -2.23 5.62 17.07
CA ALA A 173 -1.24 5.95 16.03
C ALA A 173 -0.95 7.46 16.00
N TRP A 174 -1.97 8.30 16.11
CA TRP A 174 -1.82 9.75 16.13
C TRP A 174 -1.06 10.24 17.38
N ARG A 175 -1.40 9.71 18.57
CA ARG A 175 -0.70 10.05 19.82
C ARG A 175 0.80 9.70 19.74
N TYR A 176 1.10 8.49 19.29
CA TYR A 176 2.48 8.04 19.11
C TYR A 176 3.26 8.94 18.14
N GLN A 177 2.66 9.27 16.99
CA GLN A 177 3.30 10.15 16.01
C GLN A 177 3.48 11.57 16.56
N LEU A 178 2.54 12.10 17.35
CA LEU A 178 2.66 13.43 17.95
C LEU A 178 3.87 13.50 18.87
N GLU A 179 4.02 12.56 19.79
CA GLU A 179 5.15 12.50 20.72
C GLU A 179 6.49 12.35 19.98
N ARG A 180 6.54 11.46 18.99
CA ARG A 180 7.75 11.20 18.21
C ARG A 180 8.19 12.41 17.39
N LEU A 181 7.25 13.08 16.73
CA LEU A 181 7.52 14.15 15.77
C LEU A 181 7.65 15.53 16.42
N TRP A 182 7.17 15.71 17.66
CA TRP A 182 7.26 16.98 18.39
C TRP A 182 8.67 17.59 18.41
N PRO A 183 9.76 16.85 18.71
CA PRO A 183 11.11 17.42 18.68
C PRO A 183 11.64 17.68 17.26
N GLU A 184 11.10 17.02 16.22
CA GLU A 184 11.59 17.15 14.84
C GLU A 184 11.07 18.40 14.13
N VAL A 185 9.83 18.81 14.43
CA VAL A 185 9.19 19.93 13.74
C VAL A 185 9.65 21.25 14.35
N ASN A 186 10.64 21.89 13.75
CA ASN A 186 11.01 23.26 14.10
C ASN A 186 10.16 24.24 13.32
N VAL A 187 9.62 25.23 14.03
CA VAL A 187 9.02 26.40 13.40
C VAL A 187 10.13 27.44 13.37
N GLU A 188 10.75 27.65 12.22
CA GLU A 188 11.61 28.83 12.05
C GLU A 188 10.71 30.05 12.22
N ALA A 189 11.00 30.86 13.23
CA ALA A 189 10.41 32.19 13.33
C ALA A 189 11.03 32.99 12.18
N ASP A 190 10.25 33.22 11.12
CA ASP A 190 10.59 34.22 10.11
C ASP A 190 10.98 35.50 10.86
N SER A 191 12.26 35.84 10.77
CA SER A 191 12.90 37.01 11.38
C SER A 191 12.90 38.17 10.40
#